data_AF-A0A846GJ52-F1
#
_entry.id   AF-A0A846GJ52-F1
#
_cell.length_a   1.000
_cell.length_b   1.000
_cell.length_c   1.000
_cell.angle_alpha   90.00
_cell.angle_beta   90.00
_cell.angle_gamma   90.00
#
_symmetry.space_group_name_H-M   'P 1'
#
loop_
_entity.id
_entity.type
_entity.pdbx_description
1 polymer ?
#
loop_
_entity_poly.entity_id
_entity_poly.type
_entity_poly.pdbx_seq_one_letter_code
_entity_poly.pdbx_strand_id
1 'polypeptide(L)' 'MNRRRILKAGQPYSFSQYFDLPFTLEDILAEFDCTFVRSHIDLPRPPLPEAIAFILGLYLRK' A
#
# COMPACT_ATOMS: atom_id res chain seq x y z
N MET A 1 -1.68 -29.53 0.42
CA MET A 1 -1.47 -28.54 1.50
C MET A 1 -0.06 -28.72 2.03
N ASN A 2 0.88 -27.89 1.57
CA ASN A 2 2.25 -27.81 2.08
C ASN A 2 2.54 -26.31 2.19
N ARG A 3 2.21 -25.71 3.34
CA ARG A 3 2.49 -24.30 3.60
C ARG A 3 3.98 -24.18 3.89
N ARG A 4 4.70 -23.42 3.07
CA ARG A 4 6.08 -23.06 3.36
C ARG A 4 6.07 -22.23 4.64
N ARG A 5 6.86 -22.64 5.63
CA ARG A 5 7.16 -21.79 6.79
C ARG A 5 8.15 -20.72 6.37
N ILE A 6 7.68 -19.49 6.28
CA ILE A 6 8.48 -18.30 5.95
C ILE A 6 9.00 -17.69 7.26
N LEU A 7 8.13 -17.60 8.27
CA LEU A 7 8.47 -17.01 9.55
C LEU A 7 9.01 -18.04 10.54
N LYS A 8 10.05 -17.64 11.28
CA LYS A 8 10.65 -18.49 12.31
C LYS A 8 9.79 -18.46 13.57
N ALA A 9 9.36 -19.65 14.02
CA ALA A 9 8.59 -19.78 15.24
C ALA A 9 9.37 -19.24 16.45
N GLY A 10 8.73 -18.39 17.26
CA GLY A 10 9.33 -17.78 18.44
C GLY A 10 10.21 -16.55 18.17
N GLN A 11 10.39 -16.15 16.90
CA GLN A 11 11.06 -14.90 16.56
C GLN A 11 10.01 -13.78 16.40
N PRO A 12 10.15 -12.64 17.11
CA PRO A 12 9.32 -11.48 16.87
C PRO A 12 9.69 -10.82 15.53
N TYR A 13 8.67 -10.43 14.77
CA TYR A 13 8.81 -9.67 13.52
C TYR A 13 8.06 -8.34 13.65
N SER A 14 8.75 -7.23 13.38
CA SER A 14 8.13 -5.92 13.23
C SER A 14 7.60 -5.73 11.81
N PHE A 15 6.74 -4.73 11.62
CA PHE A 15 6.22 -4.37 10.30
C PHE A 15 7.34 -4.05 9.29
N SER A 16 8.41 -3.39 9.73
CA SER A 16 9.55 -3.04 8.88
C SER A 16 10.36 -4.27 8.43
N GLN A 17 10.51 -5.27 9.29
CA GLN A 17 11.29 -6.48 8.98
C GLN A 17 10.68 -7.33 7.87
N TYR A 18 9.38 -7.19 7.59
CA TYR A 18 8.75 -7.88 6.47
C TYR A 18 9.26 -7.40 5.10
N PHE A 19 9.79 -6.17 5.01
CA PHE A 19 10.36 -5.63 3.76
C PHE A 19 11.78 -6.14 3.48
N ASP A 20 12.48 -6.63 4.50
CA ASP A 20 13.84 -7.18 4.38
C ASP A 20 13.84 -8.67 4.02
N LEU A 21 12.68 -9.33 4.14
CA LEU A 21 12.51 -10.74 3.81
C LEU A 21 12.50 -10.94 2.29
N PRO A 22 13.11 -12.03 1.77
CA PRO A 22 13.11 -12.34 0.33
C PRO A 22 11.78 -12.96 -0.12
N PHE A 23 10.67 -12.50 0.44
CA PHE A 23 9.32 -13.01 0.23
C PHE A 23 8.37 -11.86 -0.04
N THR A 24 7.34 -12.11 -0.83
CA THR A 24 6.30 -11.11 -1.05
C THR A 24 5.43 -10.98 0.21
N LEU A 25 4.75 -9.84 0.36
CA LEU A 25 3.82 -9.64 1.47
C LEU A 25 2.69 -10.68 1.40
N GLU A 26 2.25 -11.02 0.18
CA GLU A 26 1.25 -12.04 -0.10
C GLU A 26 1.69 -13.42 0.41
N ASP A 27 2.95 -13.81 0.17
CA ASP A 27 3.51 -15.08 0.66
C ASP A 27 3.51 -15.14 2.19
N ILE A 28 3.92 -14.05 2.84
CA ILE A 28 3.97 -13.94 4.31
C ILE A 28 2.56 -14.03 4.89
N LEU A 29 1.59 -13.29 4.33
CA LEU A 29 0.20 -13.30 4.78
C LEU A 29 -0.48 -14.66 4.54
N ALA A 30 -0.13 -15.36 3.46
CA ALA A 30 -0.66 -16.67 3.16
C ALA A 30 -0.27 -17.73 4.20
N GLU A 31 0.85 -17.57 4.92
CA GLU A 31 1.23 -18.44 6.06
C GLU A 31 0.21 -18.35 7.21
N PHE A 32 -0.47 -17.20 7.37
CA PHE A 32 -1.46 -16.94 8.41
C PHE A 32 -2.92 -17.14 7.99
N ASP A 33 -3.18 -17.78 6.83
CA ASP A 33 -4.52 -17.84 6.24
C ASP A 33 -5.13 -16.44 5.92
N CYS A 34 -4.30 -15.42 5.78
CA CYS A 34 -4.72 -14.08 5.37
C CYS A 34 -4.63 -13.91 3.85
N THR A 35 -5.51 -13.05 3.30
CA THR A 35 -5.48 -12.65 1.89
C THR A 35 -5.18 -11.16 1.77
N PHE A 36 -4.39 -10.79 0.77
CA PHE A 36 -4.07 -9.39 0.47
C PHE A 36 -4.87 -8.93 -0.73
N VAL A 37 -5.62 -7.83 -0.58
CA VAL A 37 -6.40 -7.23 -1.66
C VAL A 37 -5.98 -5.77 -1.78
N ARG A 38 -5.53 -5.40 -2.98
CA ARG A 38 -5.21 -4.01 -3.31
C ARG A 38 -6.46 -3.37 -3.91
N SER A 39 -7.03 -2.39 -3.21
CA SER A 39 -8.15 -1.60 -3.70
C SER A 39 -7.71 -0.20 -4.11
N HIS A 40 -8.42 0.37 -5.08
CA HIS A 40 -8.34 1.79 -5.36
C HIS A 40 -9.07 2.56 -4.25
N ILE A 41 -8.44 3.60 -3.70
CA ILE A 41 -9.07 4.48 -2.74
C ILE A 41 -9.10 5.87 -3.36
N ASP A 42 -10.31 6.41 -3.52
CA ASP A 42 -10.49 7.81 -3.87
C ASP A 42 -10.25 8.67 -2.64
N LEU A 43 -9.08 9.29 -2.58
CA LEU A 43 -8.76 10.24 -1.52
C LEU A 43 -9.63 11.51 -1.70
N PRO A 44 -10.18 12.07 -0.60
CA PRO A 44 -10.87 13.34 -0.68
C PRO A 44 -9.89 14.40 -1.18
N ARG A 45 -10.22 15.03 -2.30
CA ARG A 45 -9.43 16.14 -2.84
C ARG A 45 -9.80 17.39 -2.05
N PRO A 46 -8.85 18.02 -1.33
CA PRO A 46 -9.12 19.33 -0.78
C PRO A 46 -9.45 20.29 -1.93
N PRO A 47 -10.29 21.32 -1.69
CA PRO A 47 -10.53 22.34 -2.69
C PRO A 47 -9.18 22.92 -3.14
N LEU A 48 -9.00 23.06 -4.46
CA LEU A 48 -7.81 23.75 -4.95
C LEU A 48 -7.82 25.17 -4.38
N PRO A 49 -6.68 25.67 -3.86
CA PRO A 49 -6.55 27.09 -3.53
C PRO A 49 -6.97 27.95 -4.73
N GLU A 50 -7.75 29.01 -4.50
CA GLU A 50 -8.28 29.87 -5.57
C GLU A 50 -7.18 30.38 -6.51
N ALA A 51 -5.99 30.65 -5.98
CA ALA A 51 -4.81 31.05 -6.76
C ALA A 51 -4.44 30.02 -7.84
N ILE A 52 -4.53 28.73 -7.55
CA ILE A 52 -4.21 27.65 -8.49
C ILE A 52 -5.36 27.46 -9.49
N ALA A 53 -6.62 27.53 -9.03
CA ALA A 53 -7.80 27.44 -9.89
C ALA A 53 -7.82 28.57 -10.94
N PHE A 54 -7.43 29.78 -10.55
CA PHE A 54 -7.34 30.94 -11.43
C PHE A 54 -6.28 30.73 -12.53
N ILE A 55 -5.08 30.27 -12.17
CA ILE A 55 -3.99 30.02 -13.13
C ILE A 55 -4.39 28.93 -14.13
N LEU A 56 -5.02 27.84 -13.66
CA LEU A 56 -5.53 26.78 -14.54
C LEU A 56 -6.63 27.28 -15.48
N GLY A 57 -7.53 28.14 -14.99
CA GLY A 57 -8.58 28.76 -15.79
C GLY A 57 -8.03 29.69 -16.89
N LEU A 58 -6.89 30.34 -16.66
CA LEU A 58 -6.19 31.12 -17.68
C LEU A 58 -5.48 30.23 -18.71
N TYR A 59 -4.92 29.10 -18.27
CA TYR A 59 -4.21 28.16 -19.14
C TYR A 59 -5.15 27.43 -20.12
N LEU A 60 -6.37 27.10 -19.68
CA LEU A 60 -7.39 26.38 -20.47
C LEU A 60 -8.22 27.28 -21.40
N ARG A 61 -8.00 28.61 -21.38
CA ARG A 61 -8.67 29.59 -22.26
C ARG A 61 -7.84 29.97 -23.51
N LYS A 62 -6.69 29.35 -23.73
CA LYS A 62 -5.94 29.40 -24.99
C LYS A 62 -6.36 28.27 -25.90
#